data_AF-A0A6P7K7E9-F1
#
_entry.id   AF-A0A6P7K7E9-F1
#
_cell.length_a   1.000
_cell.length_b   1.000
_cell.length_c   1.000
_cell.angle_alpha   90.00
_cell.angle_beta   90.00
_cell.angle_gamma   90.00
#
_symmetry.space_group_name_H-M   'P 1'
#
loop_
_entity.id
_entity.type
_entity.pdbx_description
1 polymer ?
#
loop_
_entity_poly.entity_id
_entity_poly.type
_entity_poly.pdbx_seq_one_letter_code
_entity_poly.pdbx_strand_id
1 'polypeptide(L)'
;MTSTLKGITLKGSAELVAEFFSFGINSILYQRGIYPPETFTRVTHYDMSLQLTTDPKLKNYLTDVVSQLKEWLFECTVQKLVLVITCLETNEVLERWQFDIECDKSAKESSAPREKSIKTIQDEIRSVIRQITATVTFLPLLETPCAFDLLVYTDKDLEVPEKWEESGPQIIDQSEEVRLRSFTTSIHKVNSMVAYKKIDSV
;
A
#
# COMPACT_ATOMS: atom_id res chain seq x y z
N MET A 1 -36.30 -1.16 -1.20
CA MET A 1 -35.49 -2.40 -1.22
C MET A 1 -34.13 -2.04 -1.80
N THR A 2 -33.18 -1.69 -0.95
CA THR A 2 -31.81 -1.33 -1.35
C THR A 2 -31.05 -2.62 -1.61
N SER A 3 -30.70 -2.86 -2.88
CA SER A 3 -29.86 -3.98 -3.29
C SER A 3 -28.50 -3.86 -2.60
N THR A 4 -28.37 -4.51 -1.45
CA THR A 4 -27.08 -4.70 -0.78
C THR A 4 -26.33 -5.68 -1.67
N LEU A 5 -25.25 -5.25 -2.32
CA LEU A 5 -24.31 -6.17 -2.98
C LEU A 5 -23.90 -7.22 -1.95
N LYS A 6 -24.45 -8.44 -2.06
CA LYS A 6 -24.32 -9.51 -1.05
C LYS A 6 -22.97 -10.22 -1.06
N GLY A 7 -22.06 -9.84 -1.95
CA GLY A 7 -20.73 -10.44 -2.03
C GLY A 7 -19.75 -9.61 -2.83
N ILE A 8 -18.49 -10.01 -2.78
CA ILE A 8 -17.38 -9.35 -3.45
C ILE A 8 -17.04 -10.11 -4.74
N THR A 9 -16.88 -9.38 -5.84
CA THR A 9 -16.36 -9.92 -7.10
C THR A 9 -14.85 -9.70 -7.18
N LEU A 10 -14.15 -10.40 -8.09
CA LEU A 10 -12.72 -10.15 -8.33
C LEU A 10 -12.44 -8.68 -8.66
N LYS A 11 -13.28 -8.07 -9.50
CA LYS A 11 -13.22 -6.64 -9.82
C LYS A 11 -13.40 -5.75 -8.58
N GLY A 12 -14.45 -5.99 -7.79
CA GLY A 12 -14.69 -5.21 -6.57
C GLY A 12 -13.57 -5.40 -5.53
N SER A 13 -12.97 -6.59 -5.48
CA SER A 13 -11.81 -6.84 -4.64
C SER A 13 -10.59 -6.03 -5.09
N ALA A 14 -10.29 -6.02 -6.40
CA ALA A 14 -9.16 -5.26 -6.94
C ALA A 14 -9.36 -3.74 -6.70
N GLU A 15 -10.58 -3.24 -6.85
CA GLU A 15 -10.94 -1.85 -6.56
C GLU A 15 -10.70 -1.49 -5.08
N LEU A 16 -11.18 -2.31 -4.12
CA LEU A 16 -10.99 -2.06 -2.69
C LEU A 16 -9.51 -2.12 -2.26
N VAL A 17 -8.74 -3.06 -2.83
CA VAL A 17 -7.30 -3.18 -2.51
C VAL A 17 -6.50 -2.02 -3.11
N ALA A 18 -6.80 -1.61 -4.34
CA ALA A 18 -6.18 -0.44 -4.96
C ALA A 18 -6.51 0.86 -4.21
N GLU A 19 -7.76 1.02 -3.75
CA GLU A 19 -8.18 2.14 -2.90
C GLU A 19 -7.42 2.16 -1.57
N PHE A 20 -7.27 0.99 -0.92
CA PHE A 20 -6.43 0.86 0.27
C PHE A 20 -5.01 1.36 0.02
N PHE A 21 -4.37 0.97 -1.10
CA PHE A 21 -3.02 1.42 -1.41
C PHE A 21 -2.93 2.93 -1.65
N SER A 22 -3.92 3.52 -2.31
CA SER A 22 -3.99 4.98 -2.47
C SER A 22 -3.96 5.70 -1.11
N PHE A 23 -4.78 5.29 -0.16
CA PHE A 23 -4.81 5.88 1.18
C PHE A 23 -3.60 5.50 2.05
N GLY A 24 -3.14 4.25 1.97
CA GLY A 24 -2.02 3.73 2.73
C GLY A 24 -0.71 4.43 2.36
N ILE A 25 -0.43 4.58 1.06
CA ILE A 25 0.75 5.29 0.56
C ILE A 25 0.72 6.75 0.99
N ASN A 26 -0.39 7.47 0.76
CA ASN A 26 -0.52 8.86 1.22
C ASN A 26 -0.32 9.00 2.73
N SER A 27 -0.83 8.04 3.51
CA SER A 27 -0.64 8.02 4.97
C SER A 27 0.82 7.86 5.36
N ILE A 28 1.57 6.98 4.70
CA ILE A 28 3.02 6.80 4.95
C ILE A 28 3.79 8.07 4.58
N LEU A 29 3.56 8.61 3.38
CA LEU A 29 4.25 9.82 2.91
C LEU A 29 4.04 11.02 3.84
N TYR A 30 2.83 11.18 4.35
CA TYR A 30 2.50 12.21 5.33
C TYR A 30 3.16 11.97 6.69
N GLN A 31 3.02 10.76 7.25
CA GLN A 31 3.52 10.45 8.61
C GLN A 31 5.04 10.38 8.70
N ARG A 32 5.72 10.05 7.60
CA ARG A 32 7.20 10.05 7.52
C ARG A 32 7.78 11.38 7.04
N GLY A 33 6.94 12.37 6.73
CA GLY A 33 7.40 13.70 6.34
C GLY A 33 8.14 13.74 4.99
N ILE A 34 7.83 12.81 4.07
CA ILE A 34 8.44 12.76 2.73
C ILE A 34 8.02 13.99 1.90
N TYR A 35 6.80 14.46 2.13
CA TYR A 35 6.27 15.69 1.57
C TYR A 35 5.82 16.63 2.70
N PRO A 36 5.87 17.96 2.50
CA PRO A 36 5.44 18.91 3.50
C PRO A 36 3.96 18.74 3.90
N PRO A 37 3.59 18.91 5.17
CA PRO A 37 2.22 18.68 5.64
C PRO A 37 1.18 19.58 4.95
N GLU A 38 1.56 20.77 4.50
CA GLU A 38 0.70 21.71 3.75
C GLU A 38 0.35 21.23 2.33
N THR A 39 1.09 20.26 1.79
CA THR A 39 0.76 19.62 0.51
C THR A 39 -0.21 18.44 0.67
N PHE A 40 -0.87 18.33 1.83
CA PHE A 40 -1.91 17.34 2.08
C PHE A 40 -3.20 18.01 2.53
N THR A 41 -4.31 17.40 2.14
CA THR A 41 -5.64 17.77 2.61
C THR A 41 -6.32 16.60 3.30
N ARG A 42 -7.21 16.95 4.22
CA ARG A 42 -7.96 16.01 5.03
C ARG A 42 -9.22 15.59 4.30
N VAL A 43 -9.43 14.29 4.17
CA VAL A 43 -10.65 13.69 3.63
C VAL A 43 -11.23 12.68 4.62
N THR A 44 -12.56 12.51 4.61
CA THR A 44 -13.23 11.49 5.41
C THR A 44 -13.43 10.24 4.57
N HIS A 45 -12.80 9.13 4.96
CA HIS A 45 -12.97 7.82 4.33
C HIS A 45 -12.84 6.71 5.36
N TYR A 46 -13.54 5.59 5.16
CA TYR A 46 -13.61 4.48 6.12
C TYR A 46 -13.93 4.97 7.54
N ASP A 47 -14.84 5.94 7.68
CA ASP A 47 -15.16 6.61 8.97
C ASP A 47 -13.94 7.15 9.72
N MET A 48 -12.90 7.54 8.99
CA MET A 48 -11.67 8.11 9.51
C MET A 48 -11.29 9.35 8.72
N SER A 49 -10.49 10.18 9.39
CA SER A 49 -9.88 11.34 8.79
C SER A 49 -8.51 10.96 8.23
N LEU A 50 -8.38 10.96 6.91
CA LEU A 50 -7.17 10.56 6.18
C LEU A 50 -6.57 11.75 5.43
N GLN A 51 -5.27 11.67 5.17
CA GLN A 51 -4.56 12.68 4.40
C GLN A 51 -4.40 12.21 2.96
N LEU A 52 -4.64 13.11 2.01
CA LEU A 52 -4.37 12.91 0.60
C LEU A 52 -3.57 14.08 0.06
N THR A 53 -2.58 13.80 -0.79
CA THR A 53 -1.77 14.83 -1.41
C THR A 53 -2.61 15.78 -2.28
N THR A 54 -2.27 17.06 -2.21
CA THR A 54 -2.73 18.12 -3.11
C THR A 54 -1.67 18.51 -4.14
N ASP A 55 -0.44 18.01 -4.02
CA ASP A 55 0.61 18.23 -5.01
C ASP A 55 0.23 17.56 -6.35
N PRO A 56 0.11 18.32 -7.45
CA PRO A 56 -0.35 17.76 -8.73
C PRO A 56 0.54 16.67 -9.28
N LYS A 57 1.87 16.77 -9.09
CA LYS A 57 2.82 15.79 -9.64
C LYS A 57 2.69 14.47 -8.90
N LEU A 58 2.73 14.50 -7.57
CA LEU A 58 2.55 13.31 -6.74
C LEU A 58 1.16 12.71 -6.94
N LYS A 59 0.12 13.53 -7.01
CA LYS A 59 -1.25 13.06 -7.27
C LYS A 59 -1.35 12.30 -8.59
N ASN A 60 -0.79 12.86 -9.67
CA ASN A 60 -0.80 12.21 -10.98
C ASN A 60 0.02 10.91 -10.96
N TYR A 61 1.21 10.94 -10.37
CA TYR A 61 2.05 9.76 -10.20
C TYR A 61 1.34 8.63 -9.45
N LEU A 62 0.77 8.91 -8.28
CA LEU A 62 0.04 7.91 -7.50
C LEU A 62 -1.22 7.42 -8.22
N THR A 63 -1.88 8.27 -9.00
CA THR A 63 -3.04 7.87 -9.82
C THR A 63 -2.63 6.88 -10.90
N ASP A 64 -1.55 7.15 -11.62
CA ASP A 64 -1.01 6.25 -12.65
C ASP A 64 -0.59 4.90 -12.03
N VAL A 65 0.11 4.93 -10.90
CA VAL A 65 0.53 3.72 -10.17
C VAL A 65 -0.66 2.89 -9.70
N VAL A 66 -1.64 3.51 -9.02
CA VAL A 66 -2.81 2.81 -8.48
C VAL A 66 -3.71 2.29 -9.61
N SER A 67 -3.80 3.00 -10.73
CA SER A 67 -4.56 2.55 -11.90
C SER A 67 -3.96 1.27 -12.46
N GLN A 68 -2.64 1.23 -12.69
CA GLN A 68 -1.96 0.03 -13.18
C GLN A 68 -2.03 -1.12 -12.16
N LEU A 69 -1.84 -0.81 -10.87
CA LEU A 69 -1.93 -1.80 -9.79
C LEU A 69 -3.30 -2.47 -9.76
N LYS A 70 -4.38 -1.73 -9.97
CA LYS A 70 -5.74 -2.28 -10.03
C LYS A 70 -5.90 -3.30 -11.17
N GLU A 71 -5.29 -3.04 -12.33
CA GLU A 71 -5.30 -4.00 -13.45
C GLU A 71 -4.55 -5.28 -13.09
N TRP A 72 -3.35 -5.16 -12.53
CA TRP A 72 -2.56 -6.33 -12.12
C TRP A 72 -3.20 -7.10 -10.96
N LEU A 73 -3.90 -6.42 -10.04
CA LEU A 73 -4.70 -7.07 -9.00
C LEU A 73 -5.87 -7.84 -9.60
N PHE A 74 -6.56 -7.26 -10.59
CA PHE A 74 -7.61 -7.98 -11.31
C PHE A 74 -7.03 -9.21 -12.03
N GLU A 75 -5.82 -9.11 -12.58
CA GLU A 75 -5.10 -10.22 -13.19
C GLU A 75 -4.43 -11.16 -12.18
N CYS A 76 -4.47 -10.90 -10.88
CA CYS A 76 -3.81 -11.69 -9.84
C CYS A 76 -2.33 -12.00 -10.15
N THR A 77 -1.64 -11.01 -10.72
CA THR A 77 -0.22 -11.09 -11.06
C THR A 77 0.66 -10.34 -10.06
N VAL A 78 0.09 -9.55 -9.15
CA VAL A 78 0.83 -8.84 -8.10
C VAL A 78 1.10 -9.78 -6.93
N GLN A 79 2.36 -9.87 -6.54
CA GLN A 79 2.84 -10.64 -5.38
C GLN A 79 3.03 -9.75 -4.15
N LYS A 80 3.58 -8.55 -4.33
CA LYS A 80 3.69 -7.55 -3.26
C LYS A 80 3.89 -6.14 -3.80
N LEU A 81 3.50 -5.15 -3.01
CA LEU A 81 3.85 -3.74 -3.18
C LEU A 81 4.81 -3.35 -2.07
N VAL A 82 5.83 -2.55 -2.41
CA VAL A 82 6.80 -2.04 -1.46
C VAL A 82 6.99 -0.54 -1.63
N LEU A 83 6.87 0.20 -0.53
CA LEU A 83 7.30 1.59 -0.44
C LEU A 83 8.64 1.65 0.30
N VAL A 84 9.68 2.07 -0.40
CA VAL A 84 11.03 2.23 0.12
C VAL A 84 11.22 3.69 0.51
N ILE A 85 11.83 3.95 1.67
CA ILE A 85 12.25 5.28 2.09
C ILE A 85 13.76 5.30 2.17
N THR A 86 14.37 6.24 1.45
CA THR A 86 15.82 6.31 1.25
C THR A 86 16.32 7.68 1.69
N CYS A 87 17.44 7.72 2.42
CA CYS A 87 18.13 8.96 2.75
C CYS A 87 18.69 9.61 1.47
N LEU A 88 18.37 10.88 1.22
CA LEU A 88 18.85 11.59 0.03
C LEU A 88 20.37 11.83 0.03
N GLU A 89 20.98 11.93 1.20
CA GLU A 89 22.41 12.24 1.32
C GLU A 89 23.28 11.00 1.14
N THR A 90 22.87 9.87 1.74
CA THR A 90 23.66 8.63 1.76
C THR A 90 23.21 7.59 0.76
N ASN A 91 22.03 7.77 0.13
CA ASN A 91 21.33 6.76 -0.67
C ASN A 91 21.04 5.45 0.08
N GLU A 92 20.98 5.54 1.41
CA GLU A 92 20.75 4.39 2.26
C GLU A 92 19.26 4.14 2.49
N VAL A 93 18.83 2.89 2.37
CA VAL A 93 17.44 2.49 2.66
C VAL A 93 17.20 2.49 4.16
N LEU A 94 16.30 3.36 4.62
CA LEU A 94 15.98 3.56 6.04
C LEU A 94 14.73 2.76 6.45
N GLU A 95 13.73 2.70 5.57
CA GLU A 95 12.50 1.95 5.79
C GLU A 95 12.04 1.26 4.52
N ARG A 96 11.39 0.13 4.71
CA ARG A 96 10.79 -0.68 3.66
C ARG A 96 9.43 -1.16 4.12
N TRP A 97 8.39 -0.46 3.69
CA TRP A 97 7.00 -0.80 3.95
C TRP A 97 6.54 -1.83 2.92
N GLN A 98 6.41 -3.08 3.34
CA GLN A 98 6.05 -4.20 2.46
C GLN A 98 4.61 -4.64 2.68
N PHE A 99 3.92 -4.85 1.56
CA PHE A 99 2.55 -5.34 1.51
C PHE A 99 2.50 -6.59 0.64
N ASP A 100 2.53 -7.76 1.27
CA ASP A 100 2.44 -9.05 0.58
C ASP A 100 0.98 -9.35 0.22
N ILE A 101 0.73 -9.68 -1.05
CA ILE A 101 -0.59 -9.85 -1.62
C ILE A 101 -0.78 -11.31 -2.05
N GLU A 102 -1.74 -11.97 -1.42
CA GLU A 102 -2.18 -13.30 -1.80
C GLU A 102 -3.49 -13.15 -2.59
N CYS A 103 -3.57 -13.70 -3.81
CA CYS A 103 -4.82 -13.80 -4.57
C CYS A 103 -5.29 -15.26 -4.70
N ASP A 104 -6.56 -15.50 -4.42
CA ASP A 104 -7.29 -16.71 -4.81
C ASP A 104 -7.62 -16.70 -6.31
N LYS A 105 -6.76 -17.35 -7.10
CA LYS A 105 -6.89 -17.41 -8.57
C LYS A 105 -8.17 -18.13 -9.04
N SER A 106 -8.84 -18.91 -8.19
CA SER A 106 -10.14 -19.54 -8.56
C SER A 106 -11.26 -18.52 -8.76
N ALA A 107 -11.10 -17.28 -8.26
CA ALA A 107 -12.00 -16.17 -8.53
C ALA A 107 -11.99 -15.68 -9.99
N LYS A 108 -10.98 -16.07 -10.81
CA LYS A 108 -11.00 -15.82 -12.26
C LYS A 108 -11.93 -16.76 -13.01
N GLU A 109 -12.05 -18.00 -12.53
CA GLU A 109 -12.86 -19.04 -13.16
C GLU A 109 -14.32 -18.97 -12.73
N SER A 110 -14.57 -18.49 -11.51
CA SER A 110 -15.91 -18.32 -10.95
C SER A 110 -16.36 -16.86 -10.97
N SER A 111 -17.44 -16.56 -11.69
CA SER A 111 -18.08 -15.25 -11.67
C SER A 111 -18.96 -15.02 -10.43
N ALA A 112 -19.15 -16.04 -9.59
CA ALA A 112 -19.96 -15.95 -8.40
C ALA A 112 -19.29 -15.05 -7.34
N PRO A 113 -19.99 -14.03 -6.82
CA PRO A 113 -19.46 -13.19 -5.74
C PRO A 113 -19.16 -14.03 -4.49
N ARG A 114 -18.04 -13.75 -3.83
CA ARG A 114 -17.71 -14.35 -2.53
C ARG A 114 -18.52 -13.69 -1.42
N GLU A 115 -19.00 -14.47 -0.46
CA GLU A 115 -19.78 -13.95 0.67
C GLU A 115 -18.89 -13.26 1.71
N LYS A 116 -18.63 -11.97 1.51
CA LYS A 116 -18.07 -11.08 2.53
C LYS A 116 -18.68 -9.70 2.40
N SER A 117 -19.11 -9.11 3.52
CA SER A 117 -19.73 -7.78 3.49
C SER A 117 -18.68 -6.69 3.27
N ILE A 118 -19.02 -5.67 2.46
CA ILE A 118 -18.16 -4.52 2.21
C ILE A 118 -17.78 -3.83 3.53
N LYS A 119 -18.75 -3.70 4.46
CA LYS A 119 -18.51 -3.10 5.78
C LYS A 119 -17.40 -3.82 6.56
N THR A 120 -17.43 -5.16 6.59
CA THR A 120 -16.39 -5.95 7.27
C THR A 120 -15.01 -5.70 6.65
N ILE A 121 -14.93 -5.65 5.31
CA ILE A 121 -13.67 -5.38 4.61
C ILE A 121 -13.17 -3.96 4.94
N GLN A 122 -14.05 -2.97 4.91
CA GLN A 122 -13.75 -1.59 5.28
C GLN A 122 -13.29 -1.45 6.74
N ASP A 123 -13.89 -2.20 7.66
CA ASP A 123 -13.50 -2.23 9.08
C ASP A 123 -12.09 -2.83 9.27
N GLU A 124 -11.75 -3.88 8.52
CA GLU A 124 -10.40 -4.45 8.51
C GLU A 124 -9.38 -3.47 7.91
N ILE A 125 -9.67 -2.88 6.75
CA ILE A 125 -8.85 -1.83 6.12
C ILE A 125 -8.61 -0.67 7.08
N ARG A 126 -9.67 -0.19 7.75
CA ARG A 126 -9.61 0.85 8.78
C ARG A 126 -8.59 0.48 9.86
N SER A 127 -8.62 -0.77 10.33
CA SER A 127 -7.68 -1.25 11.35
C SER A 127 -6.23 -1.23 10.88
N VAL A 128 -5.96 -1.56 9.61
CA VAL A 128 -4.61 -1.55 9.04
C VAL A 128 -4.09 -0.12 8.91
N ILE A 129 -4.89 0.80 8.37
CA ILE A 129 -4.48 2.21 8.23
C ILE A 129 -4.18 2.85 9.59
N ARG A 130 -5.00 2.57 10.62
CA ARG A 130 -4.70 3.04 11.99
C ARG A 130 -3.39 2.48 12.53
N GLN A 131 -3.07 1.22 12.20
CA GLN A 131 -1.81 0.62 12.60
C GLN A 131 -0.62 1.19 11.84
N ILE A 132 -0.76 1.60 10.57
CA ILE A 132 0.30 2.34 9.86
C ILE A 132 0.65 3.58 10.66
N THR A 133 -0.34 4.41 11.01
CA THR A 133 -0.11 5.62 11.84
C THR A 133 0.47 5.31 13.21
N ALA A 134 -0.05 4.28 13.90
CA ALA A 134 0.44 3.90 15.22
C ALA A 134 1.86 3.32 15.18
N THR A 135 2.24 2.62 14.11
CA THR A 135 3.57 2.02 13.97
C THR A 135 4.65 3.10 13.89
N VAL A 136 4.35 4.23 13.22
CA VAL A 136 5.27 5.36 13.09
C VAL A 136 5.73 5.91 14.44
N THR A 137 4.94 5.79 15.52
CA THR A 137 5.36 6.25 16.85
C THR A 137 6.45 5.37 17.50
N PHE A 138 6.69 4.18 16.95
CA PHE A 138 7.73 3.26 17.40
C PHE A 138 8.94 3.24 16.46
N LEU A 139 8.83 3.86 15.28
CA LEU A 139 9.94 3.96 14.34
C LEU A 139 10.89 5.08 14.75
N PRO A 140 12.20 4.95 14.48
CA PRO A 140 13.15 6.03 14.68
C PRO A 140 12.74 7.31 13.92
N LEU A 141 13.13 8.48 14.44
CA LEU A 141 12.87 9.74 13.77
C LEU A 141 13.73 9.85 12.50
N LEU A 142 13.12 10.30 11.39
CA LEU A 142 13.86 10.65 10.18
C LEU A 142 14.30 12.12 10.32
N GLU A 143 15.57 12.32 10.64
CA GLU A 143 16.15 13.67 10.83
C GLU A 143 16.73 14.25 9.54
N THR A 144 16.83 13.44 8.49
CA THR A 144 17.40 13.81 7.18
C THR A 144 16.32 13.85 6.11
N PRO A 145 16.49 14.69 5.06
CA PRO A 145 15.65 14.63 3.87
C PRO A 145 15.65 13.22 3.26
N CYS A 146 14.46 12.70 3.00
CA CYS A 146 14.26 11.36 2.43
C CYS A 146 13.48 11.42 1.12
N ALA A 147 13.77 10.47 0.23
CA ALA A 147 12.95 10.19 -0.94
C ALA A 147 12.16 8.89 -0.73
N PHE A 148 11.23 8.61 -1.64
CA PHE A 148 10.53 7.33 -1.68
C PHE A 148 10.57 6.72 -3.07
N ASP A 149 10.59 5.39 -3.11
CA ASP A 149 10.40 4.59 -4.31
C ASP A 149 9.23 3.62 -4.10
N LEU A 150 8.42 3.41 -5.13
CA LEU A 150 7.37 2.39 -5.14
C LEU A 150 7.76 1.24 -6.06
N LEU A 151 7.87 0.04 -5.47
CA LEU A 151 8.19 -1.19 -6.19
C LEU A 151 6.97 -2.11 -6.19
N VAL A 152 6.65 -2.68 -7.34
CA VAL A 152 5.61 -3.69 -7.46
C VAL A 152 6.25 -4.98 -7.96
N TYR A 153 6.12 -6.05 -7.19
CA TYR A 153 6.62 -7.37 -7.54
C TYR A 153 5.48 -8.10 -8.23
N THR A 154 5.69 -8.48 -9.48
CA THR A 154 4.74 -9.24 -10.29
C THR A 154 5.27 -10.62 -10.64
N ASP A 155 4.42 -11.45 -11.25
CA ASP A 155 4.86 -12.67 -11.93
C ASP A 155 5.92 -12.33 -12.99
N LYS A 156 6.95 -13.18 -13.11
CA LYS A 156 8.15 -12.93 -13.94
C LYS A 156 7.86 -12.75 -15.43
N ASP A 157 6.76 -13.33 -15.89
CA ASP A 157 6.40 -13.37 -17.31
C ASP A 157 5.47 -12.21 -17.71
N LEU A 158 5.20 -11.27 -16.78
CA LEU A 158 4.36 -10.11 -17.04
C LEU A 158 5.12 -9.09 -17.91
N GLU A 159 4.48 -8.65 -18.99
CA GLU A 159 5.02 -7.61 -19.86
C GLU A 159 5.06 -6.26 -19.14
N VAL A 160 6.25 -5.66 -19.07
CA VAL A 160 6.47 -4.37 -18.40
C VAL A 160 5.86 -3.24 -19.26
N PRO A 161 4.85 -2.49 -18.76
CA PRO A 161 4.26 -1.40 -19.52
C PRO A 161 5.26 -0.26 -19.79
N GLU A 162 5.04 0.53 -20.84
CA GLU A 162 5.99 1.56 -21.33
C GLU A 162 6.47 2.56 -20.27
N LYS A 163 5.61 2.92 -19.30
CA LYS A 163 5.93 3.87 -18.22
C LYS A 163 6.58 3.22 -16.99
N TRP A 164 6.81 1.92 -17.02
CA TRP A 164 7.37 1.13 -15.93
C TRP A 164 8.73 0.58 -16.36
N GLU A 165 9.59 0.33 -15.37
CA GLU A 165 10.91 -0.26 -15.59
C GLU A 165 11.18 -1.34 -14.55
N GLU A 166 12.04 -2.29 -14.90
CA GLU A 166 12.56 -3.25 -13.93
C GLU A 166 13.51 -2.54 -12.96
N SER A 167 13.36 -2.83 -11.68
CA SER A 167 14.16 -2.22 -10.61
C SER A 167 14.80 -3.26 -9.72
N GLY A 168 15.91 -2.89 -9.10
CA GLY A 168 16.54 -3.69 -8.05
C GLY A 168 15.64 -3.84 -6.82
N PRO A 169 15.92 -4.82 -5.94
CA PRO A 169 15.00 -5.14 -4.86
C PRO A 169 14.96 -4.10 -3.74
N GLN A 170 15.93 -3.18 -3.65
CA GLN A 170 16.07 -2.16 -2.58
C GLN A 170 15.97 -2.77 -1.17
N ILE A 171 16.81 -3.77 -0.91
CA ILE A 171 16.81 -4.51 0.37
C ILE A 171 17.38 -3.60 1.45
N ILE A 172 16.83 -3.73 2.65
CA ILE A 172 17.30 -3.04 3.85
C ILE A 172 18.18 -3.98 4.68
N ASP A 173 19.41 -3.56 4.93
CA ASP A 173 20.36 -4.30 5.76
C ASP A 173 20.16 -4.00 7.24
N GLN A 174 20.39 -4.99 8.12
CA GLN A 174 20.34 -4.85 9.58
C GLN A 174 19.04 -4.23 10.11
N SER A 175 17.91 -4.67 9.58
CA SER A 175 16.59 -4.14 9.93
C SER A 175 15.94 -4.88 11.11
N GLU A 176 15.01 -4.18 11.78
CA GLU A 176 13.95 -4.79 12.58
C GLU A 176 12.63 -4.74 11.81
N GLU A 177 11.76 -5.69 12.12
CA GLU A 177 10.46 -5.83 11.46
C GLU A 177 9.32 -5.59 12.44
N VAL A 178 8.36 -4.75 12.06
CA VAL A 178 7.06 -4.66 12.71
C VAL A 178 6.01 -5.21 11.76
N ARG A 179 5.32 -6.27 12.19
CA ARG A 179 4.19 -6.84 11.46
C ARG A 179 2.90 -6.17 11.89
N LEU A 180 2.14 -5.70 10.91
CA LEU A 180 0.82 -5.12 11.10
C LEU A 180 -0.25 -6.19 10.86
N ARG A 181 -1.49 -5.85 11.15
CA ARG A 181 -2.66 -6.65 10.79
C ARG A 181 -2.77 -6.77 9.28
N SER A 182 -3.30 -7.90 8.85
CA SER A 182 -3.76 -8.12 7.49
C SER A 182 -5.23 -7.77 7.36
N PHE A 183 -5.68 -7.52 6.13
CA PHE A 183 -7.10 -7.56 5.78
C PHE A 183 -7.31 -8.49 4.59
N THR A 184 -8.54 -8.94 4.39
CA THR A 184 -8.87 -9.74 3.21
C THR A 184 -10.23 -9.36 2.64
N THR A 185 -10.36 -9.39 1.33
CA THR A 185 -11.66 -9.34 0.67
C THR A 185 -12.32 -10.71 0.60
N SER A 186 -11.60 -11.79 0.93
CA SER A 186 -11.84 -13.21 0.58
C SER A 186 -11.41 -13.62 -0.83
N ILE A 187 -10.89 -12.70 -1.62
CA ILE A 187 -10.24 -12.98 -2.91
C ILE A 187 -8.77 -12.56 -2.82
N HIS A 188 -8.54 -11.33 -2.38
CA HIS A 188 -7.22 -10.83 -2.05
C HIS A 188 -7.03 -10.78 -0.54
N LYS A 189 -5.85 -11.13 -0.07
CA LYS A 189 -5.41 -10.89 1.30
C LYS A 189 -4.13 -10.08 1.25
N VAL A 190 -4.09 -9.00 2.01
CA VAL A 190 -2.93 -8.11 2.10
C VAL A 190 -2.36 -8.23 3.50
N ASN A 191 -1.12 -8.71 3.58
CA ASN A 191 -0.32 -8.71 4.80
C ASN A 191 0.60 -7.49 4.78
N SER A 192 0.67 -6.77 5.89
CA SER A 192 1.39 -5.50 5.98
C SER A 192 2.52 -5.60 6.99
N MET A 193 3.69 -5.08 6.66
CA MET A 193 4.81 -4.97 7.59
C MET A 193 5.72 -3.79 7.22
N VAL A 194 6.54 -3.35 8.15
CA VAL A 194 7.64 -2.42 7.88
C VAL A 194 8.93 -3.01 8.42
N ALA A 195 9.95 -3.06 7.56
CA ALA A 195 11.34 -3.26 7.97
C ALA A 195 11.99 -1.89 8.08
N TYR A 196 12.63 -1.58 9.20
CA TYR A 196 13.31 -0.29 9.41
C TYR A 196 14.71 -0.52 9.96
N LYS A 197 15.63 0.37 9.61
CA LYS A 197 17.01 0.29 10.08
C LYS A 197 17.09 0.73 11.54
N LYS A 198 17.86 0.00 12.35
CA LYS A 198 18.21 0.47 13.70
C LYS A 198 19.08 1.71 13.61
N ILE A 199 18.76 2.71 14.42
CA ILE A 199 19.76 3.72 14.77
C ILE A 199 20.65 3.04 15.82
N ASP A 200 21.92 2.79 15.47
CA ASP A 200 22.90 2.36 16.46
C ASP A 200 22.93 3.41 17.56
N SER A 201 22.54 3.01 18.77
CA SER A 201 22.64 3.87 19.94
C SER A 201 24.12 4.09 20.21
N VAL A 202 24.61 5.30 19.96
CA VAL A 202 25.96 5.73 20.35
C VAL A 202 26.13 5.64 21.85
#